data_AF-A0A947VFL1-F1
#
_entry.id   AF-A0A947VFL1-F1
#
_cell.length_a   1.000
_cell.length_b   1.000
_cell.length_c   1.000
_cell.angle_alpha   90.00
_cell.angle_beta   90.00
_cell.angle_gamma   90.00
#
_symmetry.space_group_name_H-M   'P 1'
#
loop_
_entity.id
_entity.type
_entity.pdbx_description
1 polymer ?
#
loop_
_entity_poly.entity_id
_entity_poly.type
_entity_poly.pdbx_seq_one_letter_code
_entity_poly.pdbx_strand_id
1 'polypeptide(L)' 'MKVEAHKEGGYYAKCPAMQGAWADGETIEEAVNNIQDVIKSILEYKKEREESKKKLCLI' A
#
# COMPACT_ATOMS: atom_id res chain seq x y z
N MET A 1 -1.31 -8.34 8.56
CA MET A 1 -0.14 -7.42 8.45
C MET A 1 1.03 -8.08 9.14
N LYS A 2 2.20 -8.14 8.49
CA LYS A 2 3.44 -8.62 9.12
C LYS A 2 4.38 -7.42 9.24
N VAL A 3 4.93 -7.21 10.43
CA VAL A 3 5.91 -6.16 10.68
C VAL A 3 7.21 -6.84 11.13
N GLU A 4 8.32 -6.49 10.51
CA GLU A 4 9.65 -7.05 10.75
C GLU A 4 10.60 -5.90 11.10
N ALA A 5 11.42 -6.03 12.13
CA ALA A 5 12.39 -5.00 12.48
C ALA A 5 13.64 -5.11 11.58
N HIS A 6 14.14 -3.98 11.07
CA HIS A 6 15.38 -3.95 10.31
C HIS A 6 16.59 -3.97 11.25
N LYS A 7 17.67 -4.64 10.82
CA LYS A 7 18.90 -4.73 11.63
C LYS A 7 19.61 -3.38 11.81
N GLU A 8 19.40 -2.45 10.88
CA GLU A 8 20.07 -1.15 10.83
C GLU A 8 19.25 -0.03 11.50
N GLY A 9 18.12 -0.37 12.12
CA GLY A 9 17.13 0.56 12.66
C GLY A 9 15.92 0.69 11.73
N GLY A 10 14.73 0.80 12.32
CA GLY A 10 13.46 0.88 11.61
C GLY A 10 12.67 -0.43 11.54
N TYR A 11 11.47 -0.34 10.97
CA TYR A 11 10.45 -1.37 10.88
C TYR A 11 9.95 -1.46 9.44
N TYR A 12 9.73 -2.69 9.00
CA TYR A 12 9.22 -3.01 7.69
C TYR A 12 7.85 -3.68 7.84
N ALA A 13 6.80 -3.02 7.36
CA ALA A 13 5.46 -3.55 7.32
C ALA A 13 5.13 -4.06 5.92
N LYS A 14 4.62 -5.30 5.83
CA LYS A 14 4.06 -5.86 4.59
C LYS A 14 2.71 -6.50 4.80
N CYS A 15 1.84 -6.37 3.81
CA CYS A 15 0.53 -7.01 3.80
C CYS A 15 0.54 -8.21 2.84
N PRO A 16 0.56 -9.46 3.34
CA PRO A 16 0.53 -10.64 2.46
C PRO A 16 -0.79 -10.79 1.69
N ALA A 17 -1.84 -10.04 2.07
CA ALA A 17 -3.14 -10.08 1.41
C ALA A 17 -3.20 -9.24 0.13
N MET A 18 -2.25 -8.31 -0.10
CA MET A 18 -2.25 -7.40 -1.25
C MET A 18 -0.83 -7.30 -1.83
N GLN A 19 -0.67 -7.77 -3.07
CA GLN A 19 0.60 -7.65 -3.79
C GLN A 19 0.91 -6.17 -4.06
N GLY A 20 2.07 -5.72 -3.61
CA GLY A 20 2.49 -4.30 -3.71
C GLY A 20 2.19 -3.45 -2.49
N ALA A 21 1.52 -3.98 -1.46
CA ALA A 21 1.28 -3.26 -0.20
C ALA A 21 2.39 -3.56 0.83
N TRP A 22 3.42 -2.72 0.83
CA TRP A 22 4.53 -2.73 1.78
C TRP A 22 5.03 -1.31 2.04
N ALA A 23 5.60 -1.08 3.22
CA ALA A 23 6.23 0.17 3.59
C ALA A 23 7.26 -0.05 4.70
N ASP A 24 8.29 0.79 4.74
CA ASP A 24 9.22 0.92 5.85
C ASP A 24 8.92 2.20 6.65
N GLY A 25 9.45 2.26 7.88
CA GLY A 25 9.40 3.43 8.74
C GLY A 25 10.35 3.29 9.91
N GLU A 26 10.73 4.40 10.54
CA GLU A 26 11.68 4.42 11.67
C GLU A 26 11.05 3.81 12.93
N THR A 27 9.73 3.89 13.04
CA THR A 27 8.93 3.30 14.14
C THR A 27 7.85 2.37 13.61
N ILE A 28 7.31 1.52 14.49
CA ILE A 28 6.20 0.62 14.15
C ILE A 28 5.00 1.43 13.66
N GLU A 29 4.70 2.54 14.33
CA GLU A 29 3.57 3.42 14.01
C GLU A 29 3.74 4.04 12.62
N GLU A 30 4.94 4.50 12.30
CA GLU A 30 5.26 5.06 10.99
C GLU A 30 5.16 4.03 9.88
N ALA A 31 5.75 2.84 10.06
CA ALA A 31 5.65 1.75 9.08
C ALA A 31 4.19 1.33 8.83
N VAL A 32 3.36 1.34 9.87
CA VAL A 32 1.92 1.03 9.78
C VAL A 32 1.13 2.16 9.10
N ASN A 33 1.45 3.42 9.38
CA ASN A 33 0.80 4.55 8.71
C ASN A 33 1.17 4.60 7.23
N ASN A 34 2.45 4.39 6.91
CA ASN A 34 2.95 4.38 5.53
C ASN A 34 2.28 3.25 4.71
N ILE A 35 2.19 2.02 5.24
CA ILE A 35 1.52 0.93 4.51
C ILE A 35 0.02 1.19 4.35
N GLN A 36 -0.64 1.87 5.30
CA GLN A 36 -2.04 2.26 5.16
C GLN A 36 -2.25 3.23 4.00
N ASP A 37 -1.34 4.19 3.83
CA ASP A 37 -1.40 5.15 2.72
C ASP A 37 -1.20 4.44 1.37
N VAL A 38 -0.20 3.57 1.26
CA VAL A 38 0.03 2.73 0.07
C VAL A 38 -1.21 1.91 -0.30
N ILE A 39 -1.88 1.29 0.69
CA ILE A 39 -3.11 0.53 0.45
C ILE A 39 -4.22 1.45 -0.06
N LYS A 40 -4.38 2.65 0.51
CA LYS A 40 -5.36 3.62 0.02
C LYS A 40 -5.07 4.03 -1.43
N SER A 41 -3.82 4.34 -1.77
CA SER A 41 -3.43 4.68 -3.14
C SER A 41 -3.73 3.54 -4.12
N ILE A 42 -3.47 2.29 -3.75
CA ILE A 42 -3.78 1.12 -4.58
C ILE A 42 -5.31 0.98 -4.78
N LEU A 43 -6.10 1.17 -3.73
CA LEU A 43 -7.56 1.11 -3.80
C LEU A 43 -8.14 2.25 -4.64
N GLU A 44 -7.61 3.46 -4.47
CA GLU A 44 -8.01 4.65 -5.23
C GLU A 44 -7.67 4.48 -6.71
N TYR A 45 -6.44 4.03 -7.00
CA TYR A 45 -6.03 3.70 -8.36
C TYR A 45 -6.94 2.64 -9.01
N LYS A 46 -7.32 1.60 -8.26
CA LYS A 46 -8.26 0.58 -8.75
C LYS A 46 -9.63 1.18 -9.06
N LYS A 47 -10.16 2.03 -8.18
CA LYS A 47 -11.44 2.73 -8.40
C LYS A 47 -11.38 3.64 -9.63
N GLU A 48 -10.34 4.46 -9.76
CA GLU A 48 -10.17 5.38 -10.89
C GLU A 48 -9.99 4.62 -12.22
N ARG A 49 -9.30 3.47 -12.20
CA ARG A 49 -9.16 2.59 -13.37
C ARG A 49 -10.47 1.89 -13.74
N GLU A 50 -11.31 1.51 -12.77
CA GLU A 50 -12.65 0.99 -13.07
C GLU A 50 -13.54 2.05 -13.72
N GLU A 51 -13.48 3.29 -13.24
CA GLU A 51 -14.17 4.43 -13.86
C GLU A 51 -13.60 4.73 -15.26
N SER A 52 -12.29 4.65 -15.45
CA SER A 52 -11.63 4.87 -16.74
C SER A 52 -11.90 3.76 -17.75
N LYS A 53 -12.11 2.52 -17.31
CA LYS A 53 -12.54 1.40 -18.17
C LYS A 53 -13.95 1.61 -18.74
N LYS A 54 -14.85 2.22 -17.97
CA LYS A 54 -16.18 2.62 -18.48
C LYS A 54 -16.07 3.69 -19.57
N LYS A 55 -15.07 4.57 -19.48
CA LYS A 55 -14.87 5.66 -20.45
C LYS A 55 -14.20 5.23 -21.76
N LEU A 56 -13.38 4.17 -21.74
CA LEU A 56 -12.67 3.69 -22.93
C LEU A 56 -13.53 2.81 -23.86
N CYS A 57 -14.65 2.25 -23.38
CA CYS A 57 -15.52 1.39 -24.18
C CYS A 57 -16.65 2.14 -24.94
N LEU A 58 -16.63 3.49 -24.95
CA LEU A 58 -17.67 4.32 -25.56
C LEU A 58 -17.20 5.12 -26.80
N ILE A 59 -16.12 4.69 -27.45
CA ILE A 59 -15.63 5.29 -28.70
C ILE A 59 -15.56 4.22 -29.77
#